data_AF-D0UN62-F1
#
_entry.id   AF-D0UN62-F1
#
_cell.length_a   1.000
_cell.length_b   1.000
_cell.length_c   1.000
_cell.angle_alpha   90.00
_cell.angle_beta   90.00
_cell.angle_gamma   90.00
#
_symmetry.space_group_name_H-M   'P 1'
#
loop_
_entity.id
_entity.type
_entity.pdbx_description
1 polymer ?
#
loop_
_entity_poly.entity_id
_entity_poly.type
_entity_poly.pdbx_seq_one_letter_code
_entity_poly.pdbx_strand_id
1 'polypeptide(L)'
;EIDAREDSYRSTAEAGQLLLQREHYAAEEVQEKLVGLAQEKTSLLSLWEERRILYEQCMDLQLFYRDTEQADTWMAKQEAFLANEDLGDSLDSVEALIK
;
A
#
# COMPACT_ATOMS: atom_id res chain seq x y z
N GLU A 1 3.09 -10.83 11.19
CA GLU A 1 2.13 -11.85 11.67
C GLU A 1 2.06 -13.06 10.75
N ILE A 2 1.76 -12.90 9.44
CA ILE A 2 1.74 -14.03 8.49
C ILE A 2 3.10 -14.76 8.48
N ASP A 3 4.19 -14.03 8.25
CA ASP A 3 5.55 -14.61 8.25
C ASP A 3 5.93 -15.22 9.61
N ALA A 4 5.51 -14.56 10.71
CA ALA A 4 5.80 -15.03 12.07
C ALA A 4 5.11 -16.37 12.40
N ARG A 5 4.04 -16.73 11.67
CA ARG A 5 3.31 -17.99 11.83
C ARG A 5 3.72 -19.07 10.81
N GLU A 6 4.65 -18.77 9.93
CA GLU A 6 5.08 -19.69 8.87
C GLU A 6 5.65 -20.99 9.43
N ASP A 7 6.43 -20.91 10.50
CA ASP A 7 7.00 -22.08 11.16
C ASP A 7 5.92 -23.01 11.74
N SER A 8 4.87 -22.44 12.35
CA SER A 8 3.74 -23.22 12.87
C SER A 8 2.94 -23.89 11.76
N TYR A 9 2.72 -23.18 10.64
CA TYR A 9 2.09 -23.76 9.46
C TYR A 9 2.90 -24.96 8.95
N ARG A 10 4.21 -24.77 8.73
CA ARG A 10 5.10 -25.80 8.21
C ARG A 10 5.14 -27.02 9.13
N SER A 11 5.30 -26.80 10.43
CA SER A 11 5.32 -27.88 11.42
C SER A 11 4.03 -28.70 11.41
N THR A 12 2.87 -28.04 11.26
CA THR A 12 1.57 -28.71 11.18
C THR A 12 1.46 -29.54 9.89
N ALA A 13 1.88 -28.98 8.76
CA ALA A 13 1.85 -29.69 7.48
C ALA A 13 2.78 -30.91 7.47
N GLU A 14 4.00 -30.78 8.01
CA GLU A 14 4.96 -31.88 8.14
C GLU A 14 4.43 -32.99 9.05
N ALA A 15 3.84 -32.65 10.19
CA ALA A 15 3.22 -33.62 11.09
C ALA A 15 2.07 -34.38 10.41
N GLY A 16 1.22 -33.68 9.65
CA GLY A 16 0.17 -34.31 8.86
C GLY A 16 0.73 -35.26 7.79
N GLN A 17 1.77 -34.85 7.06
CA GLN A 17 2.42 -35.71 6.06
C GLN A 17 3.00 -36.98 6.69
N LEU A 18 3.58 -36.88 7.89
CA LEU A 18 4.10 -38.04 8.61
C LEU A 18 2.99 -39.02 9.01
N LEU A 19 1.79 -38.54 9.38
CA LEU A 19 0.64 -39.39 9.66
C LEU A 19 0.19 -40.16 8.41
N LEU A 20 0.20 -39.52 7.25
CA LEU A 20 -0.12 -40.17 5.98
C LEU A 20 0.91 -41.25 5.61
N GLN A 21 2.20 -40.95 5.76
CA GLN A 21 3.28 -41.92 5.47
C GLN A 21 3.22 -43.16 6.36
N ARG A 22 2.65 -43.04 7.57
CA ARG A 22 2.50 -44.14 8.52
C ARG A 22 1.18 -44.90 8.35
N GLU A 23 0.40 -44.60 7.31
CA GLU A 23 -0.91 -45.20 7.06
C GLU A 23 -1.82 -45.13 8.30
N HIS A 24 -1.82 -43.96 8.96
CA HIS A 24 -2.62 -43.74 10.16
C HIS A 24 -4.10 -44.05 9.89
N TYR A 25 -4.83 -44.58 10.88
CA TYR A 25 -6.22 -45.04 10.68
C TYR A 25 -7.17 -43.94 10.14
N ALA A 26 -6.84 -42.68 10.36
CA ALA A 26 -7.56 -41.50 9.89
C ALA A 26 -6.86 -40.80 8.69
N ALA A 27 -6.07 -41.51 7.89
CA ALA A 27 -5.28 -40.93 6.81
C ALA A 27 -6.14 -40.15 5.79
N GLU A 28 -7.34 -40.63 5.49
CA GLU A 28 -8.27 -39.93 4.58
C GLU A 28 -8.67 -38.55 5.11
N GLU A 29 -9.05 -38.47 6.40
CA GLU A 29 -9.38 -37.20 7.06
C GLU A 29 -8.16 -36.26 7.12
N VAL A 30 -6.98 -36.80 7.47
CA VAL A 30 -5.74 -36.01 7.51
C VAL A 30 -5.41 -35.43 6.14
N GLN A 31 -5.57 -36.21 5.08
CA GLN A 31 -5.33 -35.77 3.71
C GLN A 31 -6.27 -34.62 3.32
N GLU A 32 -7.57 -34.74 3.64
CA GLU A 32 -8.55 -33.68 3.39
C GLU A 32 -8.18 -32.39 4.14
N LYS A 33 -7.82 -32.49 5.42
CA LYS A 33 -7.41 -31.33 6.23
C LYS A 33 -6.15 -30.66 5.71
N LEU A 34 -5.17 -31.44 5.24
CA LEU A 34 -3.94 -30.89 4.65
C LEU A 34 -4.20 -30.15 3.35
N VAL A 35 -5.10 -30.67 2.50
CA VAL A 35 -5.53 -29.98 1.28
C VAL A 35 -6.22 -28.67 1.62
N GLY A 36 -7.16 -28.67 2.56
CA GLY A 36 -7.82 -27.46 3.03
C GLY A 36 -6.84 -26.44 3.60
N LEU A 37 -5.90 -26.88 4.44
CA LEU A 37 -4.85 -26.03 5.02
C LEU A 37 -3.98 -25.35 3.94
N ALA A 38 -3.62 -26.07 2.87
CA ALA A 38 -2.86 -25.53 1.75
C ALA A 38 -3.67 -24.51 0.92
N GLN A 39 -4.95 -24.79 0.69
CA GLN A 39 -5.86 -23.88 0.00
C GLN A 39 -6.04 -22.58 0.78
N GLU A 40 -6.33 -22.67 2.08
CA GLU A 40 -6.49 -21.48 2.95
C GLU A 40 -5.22 -20.62 2.99
N LYS A 41 -4.04 -21.24 3.07
CA LYS A 41 -2.77 -20.49 3.00
C LYS A 41 -2.62 -19.74 1.67
N THR A 42 -2.94 -20.40 0.56
CA THR A 42 -2.85 -19.79 -0.77
C THR A 42 -3.81 -18.60 -0.90
N SER A 43 -5.05 -18.78 -0.46
CA SER A 43 -6.07 -17.72 -0.43
C SER A 43 -5.64 -16.54 0.45
N LEU A 44 -5.10 -16.82 1.64
CA LEU A 44 -4.60 -15.78 2.54
C LEU A 44 -3.48 -14.94 1.90
N LEU A 45 -2.50 -15.58 1.27
CA LEU A 45 -1.39 -14.89 0.62
C LEU A 45 -1.87 -14.05 -0.58
N SER A 46 -2.81 -14.57 -1.37
CA SER A 46 -3.42 -13.83 -2.47
C SER A 46 -4.16 -12.58 -1.99
N LEU A 47 -4.98 -12.71 -0.94
CA LEU A 47 -5.73 -11.59 -0.35
C LEU A 47 -4.80 -10.54 0.27
N TRP A 48 -3.71 -10.99 0.91
CA TRP A 48 -2.72 -10.09 1.48
C TRP A 48 -2.04 -9.26 0.38
N GLU A 49 -1.67 -9.88 -0.72
CA GLU A 49 -1.03 -9.20 -1.84
C GLU A 49 -1.97 -8.20 -2.54
N GLU A 50 -3.22 -8.61 -2.79
CA GLU A 50 -4.25 -7.71 -3.33
C GLU A 50 -4.43 -6.48 -2.42
N ARG A 51 -4.47 -6.70 -1.11
CA ARG A 51 -4.59 -5.62 -0.13
C ARG A 51 -3.38 -4.70 -0.12
N ARG A 52 -2.17 -5.25 -0.24
CA ARG A 52 -0.92 -4.48 -0.33
C ARG A 52 -0.96 -3.53 -1.53
N ILE A 53 -1.30 -4.05 -2.70
CA ILE A 53 -1.42 -3.26 -3.94
C ILE A 53 -2.45 -2.13 -3.78
N LEU A 54 -3.61 -2.43 -3.20
CA LEU A 54 -4.64 -1.41 -2.97
C LEU A 54 -4.13 -0.28 -2.08
N TYR A 55 -3.41 -0.59 -1.00
CA TYR A 55 -2.86 0.44 -0.12
C TYR A 55 -1.75 1.26 -0.78
N GLU A 56 -0.93 0.64 -1.63
CA GLU A 56 0.06 1.37 -2.44
C GLU A 56 -0.63 2.35 -3.38
N GLN A 57 -1.67 1.91 -4.10
CA GLN A 57 -2.46 2.79 -4.97
C GLN A 57 -3.14 3.92 -4.20
N CYS A 58 -3.69 3.64 -3.01
CA CYS A 58 -4.27 4.67 -2.16
C CYS A 58 -3.22 5.68 -1.70
N MET A 59 -2.01 5.22 -1.34
CA MET A 59 -0.92 6.10 -0.94
C MET A 59 -0.50 7.01 -2.10
N ASP A 60 -0.29 6.45 -3.28
CA ASP A 60 0.08 7.23 -4.48
C ASP A 60 -0.98 8.30 -4.80
N LEU A 61 -2.26 7.95 -4.67
CA LEU A 61 -3.35 8.91 -4.86
C LEU A 61 -3.33 10.05 -3.83
N GLN A 62 -3.05 9.75 -2.56
CA GLN A 62 -2.93 10.79 -1.53
C GLN A 62 -1.73 11.72 -1.78
N LEU A 63 -0.61 11.17 -2.23
CA LEU A 63 0.56 11.96 -2.63
C LEU A 63 0.22 12.88 -3.80
N PHE A 64 -0.47 12.36 -4.82
CA PHE A 64 -0.92 13.15 -5.95
C PHE A 64 -1.82 14.33 -5.55
N TYR A 65 -2.81 14.10 -4.67
CA TYR A 65 -3.68 15.18 -4.20
C TYR A 65 -2.92 16.26 -3.44
N ARG A 66 -2.01 15.85 -2.54
CA ARG A 66 -1.16 16.79 -1.80
C ARG A 66 -0.31 17.63 -2.75
N ASP A 67 0.32 17.00 -3.73
CA ASP A 67 1.21 17.68 -4.66
C ASP A 67 0.43 18.64 -5.58
N THR A 68 -0.80 18.26 -5.98
CA THR A 68 -1.72 19.12 -6.74
C THR A 68 -2.17 20.33 -5.91
N GLU A 69 -2.57 20.12 -4.65
CA GLU A 69 -2.96 21.21 -3.74
C GLU A 69 -1.81 22.20 -3.50
N GLN A 70 -0.58 21.69 -3.40
CA GLN A 70 0.61 22.52 -3.29
C GLN A 70 0.83 23.36 -4.56
N ALA A 71 0.67 22.76 -5.75
CA ALA A 71 0.79 23.46 -7.02
C ALA A 71 -0.30 24.53 -7.16
N ASP A 72 -1.56 24.21 -6.86
CA ASP A 72 -2.68 25.16 -6.89
C ASP A 72 -2.44 26.34 -5.95
N THR A 73 -1.97 26.06 -4.72
CA THR A 73 -1.62 27.12 -3.76
C THR A 73 -0.50 28.02 -4.27
N TRP A 74 0.50 27.45 -4.94
CA TRP A 74 1.61 28.22 -5.52
C TRP A 74 1.15 29.08 -6.70
N MET A 75 0.33 28.51 -7.60
CA MET A 75 -0.26 29.23 -8.72
C MET A 75 -1.16 30.36 -8.25
N ALA A 76 -2.05 30.12 -7.27
CA ALA A 76 -2.93 31.15 -6.72
C ALA A 76 -2.15 32.33 -6.12
N LYS A 77 -1.01 32.07 -5.46
CA LYS A 77 -0.12 33.13 -4.97
C LYS A 77 0.50 33.93 -6.11
N GLN A 78 0.93 33.26 -7.17
CA GLN A 78 1.52 33.91 -8.34
C GLN A 78 0.48 34.75 -9.09
N GLU A 79 -0.73 34.22 -9.27
CA GLU A 79 -1.86 34.93 -9.87
C GLU A 79 -2.25 36.16 -9.05
N ALA A 80 -2.33 36.04 -7.71
CA ALA A 80 -2.61 37.17 -6.84
C ALA A 80 -1.52 38.25 -6.89
N PHE A 81 -0.24 37.85 -6.99
CA PHE A 81 0.87 38.78 -7.17
C PHE A 81 0.78 39.52 -8.50
N LEU A 82 0.50 38.81 -9.61
CA LEU A 82 0.37 39.42 -10.94
C LEU A 82 -0.88 40.27 -11.12
N ALA A 83 -1.97 39.92 -10.43
CA ALA A 83 -3.22 40.70 -10.44
C ALA A 83 -3.11 41.99 -9.61
N ASN A 84 -2.04 42.17 -8.84
CA ASN A 84 -1.80 43.40 -8.10
C ASN A 84 -1.33 44.49 -9.08
N GLU A 85 -2.24 45.37 -9.48
CA GLU A 85 -1.98 46.51 -10.39
C GLU A 85 -1.22 47.68 -9.73
N ASP A 86 -0.83 47.55 -8.46
CA ASP A 86 -0.11 48.60 -7.73
C ASP A 86 1.36 48.64 -8.17
N LEU A 87 1.59 49.30 -9.32
CA LEU A 87 2.88 49.42 -10.01
C LEU A 87 3.91 50.28 -9.26
N GLY A 88 3.55 50.83 -8.09
CA GLY A 88 4.40 51.77 -7.38
C GLY A 88 4.47 53.13 -8.07
N ASP A 89 4.46 54.19 -7.28
CA ASP A 89 4.49 55.59 -7.71
C ASP A 89 5.92 56.15 -7.85
N SER A 90 6.95 55.31 -7.71
CA SER A 90 8.36 55.68 -7.77
C SER A 90 9.18 54.70 -8.62
N LEU A 91 10.29 55.19 -9.19
CA LEU A 91 11.19 54.36 -9.99
C LEU A 91 11.72 53.16 -9.18
N ASP A 92 12.03 53.36 -7.91
CA ASP A 92 12.54 52.31 -7.01
C ASP A 92 11.47 51.24 -6.72
N SER A 93 10.19 51.61 -6.62
CA SER A 93 9.10 50.64 -6.41
C SER A 93 8.78 49.84 -7.68
N VAL A 94 8.90 50.45 -8.86
CA VAL A 94 8.83 49.75 -10.16
C VAL A 94 10.02 48.79 -10.35
N GLU A 95 11.24 49.22 -9.98
CA GLU A 95 12.45 48.39 -10.12
C GLU A 95 12.43 47.18 -9.16
N ALA A 96 11.80 47.31 -7.99
CA ALA A 96 11.57 46.22 -7.05
C ALA A 96 10.50 45.21 -7.53
N LEU A 97 9.56 45.62 -8.39
CA LEU A 97 8.53 44.75 -8.98
C LEU A 97 9.06 43.90 -10.15
N ILE A 98 10.15 44.33 -10.80
CA ILE A 98 10.77 43.65 -11.95
C ILE A 98 11.75 42.53 -11.52
N LYS A 99 12.19 42.55 -10.25
CA LYS A 99 13.19 41.64 -9.68
C LYS A 99 12.55 40.45 -8.98
#